data_AF-A0A2K8U6N2-F1
#
_entry.id   AF-A0A2K8U6N2-F1
#
_cell.length_a   1.000
_cell.length_b   1.000
_cell.length_c   1.000
_cell.angle_alpha   90.00
_cell.angle_beta   90.00
_cell.angle_gamma   90.00
#
_symmetry.space_group_name_H-M   'P 1'
#
loop_
_entity.id
_entity.type
_entity.pdbx_description
1 polymer ?
#
loop_
_entity_poly.entity_id
_entity_poly.type
_entity_poly.pdbx_seq_one_letter_code
_entity_poly.pdbx_strand_id
1 'polypeptide(L)'
;MHFPISILRLFAVGLVGLAAAWSLDAAAEEAAVQVYECHQGGQVTFSDEPCAGREQTLEVDYSRPDAAQARAAAQSAAAREYQAGTVAQGYVLDSEILSLEQQITNQETERDARIAALRNQLAQGTEGTDTAAWEASLNQQIASTYEGYTDNLLAQRARLGTLKAQREALGREPPRSGPAP
;
A
#
# COMPACT_ATOMS: atom_id res chain seq x y z
N MET A 1 -22.71 -35.48 -24.30
CA MET A 1 -21.60 -34.99 -25.16
C MET A 1 -20.49 -34.54 -24.24
N HIS A 2 -19.45 -35.37 -24.13
CA HIS A 2 -18.30 -35.22 -23.23
C HIS A 2 -17.08 -34.82 -24.08
N PHE A 3 -16.30 -33.85 -23.63
CA PHE A 3 -14.94 -33.60 -24.12
C PHE A 3 -13.99 -33.53 -22.94
N PRO A 4 -13.08 -34.52 -22.76
CA PRO A 4 -11.92 -34.38 -21.89
C PRO A 4 -10.70 -33.96 -22.71
N ILE A 5 -9.99 -32.91 -22.31
CA ILE A 5 -8.66 -32.59 -22.85
C ILE A 5 -7.66 -32.65 -21.71
N SER A 6 -7.05 -33.83 -21.60
CA SER A 6 -5.78 -34.10 -20.93
C SER A 6 -4.63 -33.56 -21.78
N ILE A 7 -3.75 -32.73 -21.21
CA ILE A 7 -2.35 -32.67 -21.67
C ILE A 7 -1.42 -32.62 -20.45
N LEU A 8 -1.01 -33.82 -20.05
CA LEU A 8 0.26 -34.12 -19.38
C LEU A 8 1.41 -33.65 -20.29
N ARG A 9 2.40 -32.93 -19.75
CA ARG A 9 3.78 -33.03 -20.22
C ARG A 9 4.72 -33.22 -19.05
N LEU A 10 5.08 -34.48 -18.84
CA LEU A 10 6.29 -34.93 -18.18
C LEU A 10 7.50 -34.24 -18.83
N PHE A 11 8.42 -33.76 -18.00
CA PHE A 11 9.85 -33.81 -18.32
C PHE A 11 10.58 -34.39 -17.12
N ALA A 12 10.94 -35.65 -17.25
CA ALA A 12 11.87 -36.36 -16.39
C ALA A 12 12.77 -37.22 -17.28
N VAL A 13 13.99 -37.45 -16.79
CA VAL A 13 15.07 -38.30 -17.33
C VAL A 13 15.87 -37.62 -18.44
N GLY A 14 17.20 -37.50 -18.41
CA GLY A 14 18.32 -38.00 -17.60
C GLY A 14 19.59 -37.45 -18.31
N LEU A 15 20.85 -37.68 -17.97
CA LEU A 15 21.54 -38.53 -17.02
C LEU A 15 23.02 -38.06 -17.07
N VAL A 16 23.64 -37.87 -15.91
CA VAL A 16 25.04 -38.13 -15.53
C VAL A 16 26.16 -37.98 -16.59
N GLY A 17 27.09 -37.05 -16.32
CA GLY A 17 28.43 -37.01 -16.92
C GLY A 17 29.40 -36.23 -16.02
N LEU A 18 30.32 -36.98 -15.39
CA LEU A 18 31.25 -36.61 -14.33
C LEU A 18 32.49 -35.84 -14.85
N ALA A 19 32.81 -34.67 -14.28
CA ALA A 19 34.16 -34.05 -14.21
C ALA A 19 34.07 -32.83 -13.27
N ALA A 20 34.39 -32.95 -11.97
CA ALA A 20 35.73 -32.82 -11.41
C ALA A 20 36.36 -31.43 -11.62
N ALA A 21 36.62 -30.76 -10.49
CA ALA A 21 37.34 -29.50 -10.30
C ALA A 21 36.58 -28.27 -10.82
N TRP A 22 36.40 -27.16 -10.11
CA TRP A 22 37.20 -26.56 -9.06
C TRP A 22 36.23 -25.89 -8.08
N SER A 23 36.29 -26.28 -6.81
CA SER A 23 35.91 -25.40 -5.71
C SER A 23 36.85 -24.21 -5.77
N LEU A 24 36.44 -23.15 -6.46
CA LEU A 24 36.91 -21.82 -6.14
C LEU A 24 36.26 -21.48 -4.80
N ASP A 25 36.91 -21.95 -3.74
CA ASP A 25 36.97 -21.19 -2.50
C ASP A 25 37.33 -19.76 -2.92
N ALA A 26 36.31 -18.91 -2.94
CA ALA A 26 36.54 -17.49 -2.78
C ALA A 26 37.17 -17.37 -1.38
N ALA A 27 38.49 -17.52 -1.33
CA ALA A 27 39.29 -16.90 -0.32
C ALA A 27 38.92 -15.42 -0.41
N ALA A 28 37.94 -15.02 0.39
CA ALA A 28 38.01 -13.73 1.02
C ALA A 28 39.38 -13.72 1.68
N GLU A 29 40.38 -13.22 0.96
CA GLU A 29 41.46 -12.55 1.64
C GLU A 29 40.73 -11.52 2.50
N GLU A 30 40.54 -11.86 3.78
CA GLU A 30 40.52 -10.86 4.82
C GLU A 30 41.82 -10.10 4.58
N ALA A 31 41.74 -9.07 3.74
CA ALA A 31 42.77 -8.06 3.62
C ALA A 31 42.87 -7.56 5.05
N ALA A 32 43.85 -8.09 5.78
CA ALA A 32 44.12 -7.71 7.14
C ALA A 32 44.32 -6.20 7.05
N VAL A 33 43.32 -5.43 7.47
CA VAL A 33 43.34 -3.97 7.42
C VAL A 33 44.41 -3.58 8.41
N GLN A 34 45.63 -3.47 7.91
CA GLN A 34 46.78 -3.02 8.67
C GLN A 34 46.63 -1.51 8.76
N VAL A 35 46.10 -1.05 9.88
CA VAL A 35 46.04 0.37 10.20
C VAL A 35 47.44 0.78 10.67
N TYR A 36 48.09 1.64 9.91
CA TYR A 36 49.42 2.15 10.23
C TYR A 36 49.30 3.35 11.19
N GLU A 37 50.03 3.29 12.30
CA GLU A 37 50.19 4.42 13.21
C GLU A 37 51.27 5.36 12.67
N CYS A 38 50.87 6.57 12.25
CA CYS A 38 51.77 7.58 11.73
C CYS A 38 52.03 8.64 12.81
N HIS A 39 53.30 8.84 13.16
CA HIS A 39 53.73 9.90 14.07
C HIS A 39 54.24 11.10 13.25
N GLN A 40 53.44 12.18 13.18
CA GLN A 40 53.81 13.38 12.42
C GLN A 40 53.52 14.64 13.24
N GLY A 41 54.50 15.56 13.30
CA GLY A 41 54.32 16.83 14.00
C GLY A 41 54.01 16.72 15.50
N GLY A 42 54.34 15.60 16.14
CA GLY A 42 54.01 15.33 17.55
C GLY A 42 52.58 14.81 17.79
N GLN A 43 51.80 14.55 16.73
CA GLN A 43 50.48 13.93 16.79
C GLN A 43 50.49 12.52 16.18
N VAL A 44 49.60 11.67 16.68
CA VAL A 44 49.38 10.30 16.19
C VAL A 44 48.16 10.31 15.28
N THR A 45 48.33 9.88 14.03
CA THR A 45 47.25 9.68 13.07
C THR A 45 47.24 8.23 12.58
N PHE A 46 46.09 7.75 12.11
CA PHE A 46 45.93 6.38 11.61
C PHE A 46 45.64 6.43 10.12
N SER A 47 46.36 5.60 9.35
CA SER A 47 46.26 5.54 7.89
C SER A 47 46.07 4.10 7.43
N ASP A 48 45.23 3.92 6.42
CA ASP A 48 45.04 2.62 5.74
C ASP A 48 46.18 2.34 4.74
N GLU A 49 47.05 3.32 4.47
CA GLU A 49 48.25 3.21 3.64
C GLU A 49 49.53 3.44 4.48
N PRO A 50 50.67 2.80 4.14
CA PRO A 50 51.94 3.01 4.84
C PRO A 50 52.36 4.48 4.83
N CYS A 51 52.82 4.99 5.99
CA CYS A 51 53.23 6.39 6.13
C CYS A 51 54.41 6.68 5.16
N ALA A 52 54.13 7.35 4.04
CA ALA A 52 55.09 7.62 2.97
C ALA A 52 55.77 9.00 3.13
N GLY A 53 55.44 9.76 4.19
CA GLY A 53 56.05 11.06 4.48
C GLY A 53 55.66 12.15 3.49
N ARG A 54 54.57 11.97 2.75
CA ARG A 54 54.00 12.91 1.76
C ARG A 54 52.54 13.27 2.06
N GLU A 55 52.06 12.93 3.24
CA GLU A 55 50.71 13.18 3.69
C GLU A 55 50.50 14.69 3.84
N GLN A 56 49.42 15.20 3.24
CA GLN A 56 49.01 16.58 3.43
C GLN A 56 47.89 16.57 4.47
N THR A 57 48.08 17.29 5.57
CA THR A 57 46.99 17.57 6.50
C THR A 57 46.00 18.49 5.79
N LEU A 58 44.93 17.89 5.25
CA LEU A 58 43.80 18.66 4.78
C LEU A 58 42.98 19.06 6.01
N GLU A 59 43.11 20.32 6.42
CA GLU A 59 42.20 20.90 7.39
C GLU A 59 40.83 21.08 6.70
N VAL A 60 39.99 20.05 6.83
CA VAL A 60 38.62 20.10 6.35
C VAL A 60 37.87 20.98 7.34
N ASP A 61 37.61 22.23 6.94
CA ASP A 61 36.71 23.12 7.67
C ASP A 61 35.27 22.58 7.53
N TYR A 62 34.90 21.72 8.47
CA TYR A 62 33.52 21.33 8.64
C TYR A 62 32.78 22.53 9.22
N SER A 63 32.09 23.28 8.36
CA SER A 63 31.14 24.29 8.82
C SER A 63 30.00 23.58 9.55
N ARG A 64 30.17 23.41 10.86
CA ARG A 64 29.10 22.93 11.73
C ARG A 64 28.02 23.99 11.68
N PRO A 65 26.77 23.66 11.28
CA PRO A 65 25.71 24.64 11.27
C PRO A 65 25.57 25.24 12.66
N ASP A 66 25.49 26.56 12.72
CA ASP A 66 25.25 27.22 13.99
C ASP A 66 23.88 26.79 14.56
N ALA A 67 23.66 27.08 15.84
CA ALA A 67 22.43 26.66 16.51
C ALA A 67 21.16 27.24 15.86
N ALA A 68 21.24 28.35 15.12
CA ALA A 68 20.10 28.93 14.41
C ALA A 68 19.82 28.17 13.11
N GLN A 69 20.86 27.82 12.35
CA GLN A 69 20.76 27.00 11.14
C GLN A 69 20.22 25.60 11.45
N ALA A 70 20.71 24.96 12.51
CA ALA A 70 20.20 23.66 12.95
C ALA A 70 18.71 23.72 13.32
N ARG A 71 18.27 24.79 14.01
CA ARG A 71 16.87 25.03 14.35
C ARG A 71 16.00 25.28 13.11
N ALA A 72 16.47 26.09 12.17
CA ALA A 72 15.76 26.35 10.92
C ALA A 72 15.61 25.07 10.07
N ALA A 73 16.68 24.26 9.99
CA ALA A 73 16.64 22.98 9.31
C ALA A 73 15.62 22.03 9.95
N ALA A 74 15.63 21.90 11.28
CA ALA A 74 14.68 21.06 12.02
C ALA A 74 13.21 21.51 11.82
N GLN A 75 12.94 22.83 11.86
CA GLN A 75 11.61 23.36 11.58
C GLN A 75 11.17 23.08 10.15
N SER A 76 12.07 23.23 9.17
CA SER A 76 11.78 22.92 7.77
C SER A 76 11.50 21.43 7.54
N ALA A 77 12.23 20.54 8.22
CA ALA A 77 12.02 19.10 8.15
C ALA A 77 10.65 18.73 8.73
N ALA A 78 10.32 19.23 9.93
CA ALA A 78 9.03 19.00 10.57
C ALA A 78 7.85 19.49 9.69
N ALA A 79 7.99 20.66 9.04
CA ALA A 79 6.97 21.16 8.13
C ALA A 79 6.78 20.26 6.89
N ARG A 80 7.87 19.73 6.32
CA ARG A 80 7.82 18.80 5.19
C ARG A 80 7.22 17.45 5.58
N GLU A 81 7.59 16.93 6.75
CA GLU A 81 7.04 15.69 7.30
C GLU A 81 5.53 15.81 7.52
N TYR A 82 5.07 16.93 8.10
CA TYR A 82 3.66 17.22 8.25
C TYR A 82 2.93 17.25 6.89
N GLN A 83 3.48 17.96 5.91
CA GLN A 83 2.91 18.01 4.55
C GLN A 83 2.84 16.62 3.91
N ALA A 84 3.90 15.83 4.02
CA ALA A 84 3.93 14.47 3.50
C ALA A 84 2.89 13.57 4.19
N GLY A 85 2.73 13.70 5.52
CA GLY A 85 1.69 13.00 6.29
C GLY A 85 0.28 13.35 5.83
N THR A 86 -0.01 14.63 5.63
CA THR A 86 -1.30 15.12 5.11
C THR A 86 -1.59 14.57 3.71
N VAL A 87 -0.60 14.57 2.82
CA VAL A 87 -0.76 14.01 1.47
C VAL A 87 -1.03 12.50 1.52
N ALA A 88 -0.25 11.76 2.33
CA ALA A 88 -0.43 10.32 2.51
C ALA A 88 -1.83 9.99 3.06
N GLN A 89 -2.30 10.71 4.08
CA GLN A 89 -3.63 10.54 4.63
C GLN A 89 -4.73 10.87 3.60
N GLY A 90 -4.50 11.87 2.73
CA GLY A 90 -5.39 12.18 1.61
C GLY A 90 -5.56 11.00 0.66
N TYR A 91 -4.46 10.34 0.26
CA TYR A 91 -4.51 9.17 -0.61
C TYR A 91 -5.27 7.99 0.01
N VAL A 92 -5.13 7.76 1.33
CA VAL A 92 -5.87 6.71 2.02
C VAL A 92 -7.38 6.99 1.95
N LEU A 93 -7.80 8.22 2.27
CA LEU A 93 -9.20 8.61 2.19
C LEU A 93 -9.74 8.52 0.76
N ASP A 94 -8.98 8.96 -0.24
CA ASP A 94 -9.38 8.89 -1.66
C ASP A 94 -9.59 7.43 -2.11
N SER A 95 -8.72 6.51 -1.67
CA SER A 95 -8.87 5.08 -1.93
C SER A 95 -10.10 4.48 -1.25
N GLU A 96 -10.38 4.85 0.00
CA GLU A 96 -11.56 4.38 0.72
C GLU A 96 -12.86 4.89 0.10
N ILE A 97 -12.88 6.16 -0.32
CA ILE A 97 -14.00 6.79 -1.04
C ILE A 97 -14.29 6.02 -2.32
N LEU A 98 -13.27 5.81 -3.16
CA LEU A 98 -13.43 5.10 -4.44
C LEU A 98 -13.93 3.67 -4.24
N SER A 99 -13.36 2.94 -3.26
CA SER A 99 -13.78 1.58 -2.93
C SER A 99 -15.25 1.55 -2.50
N LEU A 100 -15.68 2.49 -1.66
CA LEU A 100 -17.06 2.54 -1.17
C LEU A 100 -18.05 2.95 -2.27
N GLU A 101 -17.67 3.88 -3.14
CA GLU A 101 -18.47 4.24 -4.32
C GLU A 101 -18.72 3.03 -5.22
N GLN A 102 -17.67 2.25 -5.50
CA GLN A 102 -17.80 1.02 -6.30
C GLN A 102 -18.71 -0.02 -5.61
N GLN A 103 -18.60 -0.17 -4.29
CA GLN A 103 -19.47 -1.08 -3.53
C GLN A 103 -20.94 -0.67 -3.62
N ILE A 104 -21.24 0.62 -3.48
CA ILE A 104 -22.59 1.18 -3.63
C ILE A 104 -23.14 0.86 -5.02
N THR A 105 -22.39 1.16 -6.08
CA THR A 105 -22.83 0.90 -7.46
C THR A 105 -23.05 -0.59 -7.73
N ASN A 106 -22.19 -1.46 -7.21
CA ASN A 106 -22.36 -2.90 -7.34
C ASN A 106 -23.64 -3.38 -6.65
N GLN A 107 -23.93 -2.89 -5.44
CA GLN A 107 -25.13 -3.25 -4.70
C GLN A 107 -26.41 -2.71 -5.35
N GLU A 108 -26.39 -1.50 -5.92
CA GLU A 108 -27.51 -0.97 -6.70
C GLU A 108 -27.80 -1.86 -7.91
N THR A 109 -26.76 -2.25 -8.64
CA THR A 109 -26.89 -3.15 -9.80
C THR A 109 -27.43 -4.51 -9.39
N GLU A 110 -26.93 -5.07 -8.28
CA GLU A 110 -27.39 -6.36 -7.77
C GLU A 110 -28.85 -6.31 -7.30
N ARG A 111 -29.24 -5.25 -6.59
CA ARG A 111 -30.63 -5.00 -6.18
C ARG A 111 -31.54 -5.00 -7.40
N ASP A 112 -31.19 -4.22 -8.42
CA ASP A 112 -32.02 -4.05 -9.61
C ASP A 112 -32.15 -5.36 -10.39
N ALA A 113 -31.05 -6.12 -10.52
CA ALA A 113 -31.06 -7.45 -11.12
C ALA A 113 -31.95 -8.45 -10.37
N ARG A 114 -31.86 -8.48 -9.03
CA ARG A 114 -32.67 -9.37 -8.19
C ARG A 114 -34.16 -9.02 -8.26
N ILE A 115 -34.50 -7.73 -8.19
CA ILE A 115 -35.89 -7.27 -8.32
C ILE A 115 -36.44 -7.59 -9.71
N ALA A 116 -35.64 -7.37 -10.77
CA ALA A 116 -36.04 -7.73 -12.13
C ALA A 116 -36.28 -9.24 -12.26
N ALA A 117 -35.42 -10.08 -11.67
CA ALA A 117 -35.60 -11.53 -11.67
C ALA A 117 -36.92 -11.95 -10.98
N LEU A 118 -37.22 -11.39 -9.81
CA LEU A 118 -38.48 -11.66 -9.08
C LEU A 118 -39.72 -11.18 -9.87
N ARG A 119 -39.63 -10.01 -10.52
CA ARG A 119 -40.72 -9.51 -11.39
C ARG A 119 -40.92 -10.37 -12.62
N ASN A 120 -39.83 -10.89 -13.20
CA ASN A 120 -39.92 -11.83 -14.32
C ASN A 120 -40.56 -13.15 -13.90
N GLN A 121 -40.27 -13.64 -12.69
CA GLN A 121 -40.95 -14.80 -12.12
C GLN A 121 -42.44 -14.51 -11.95
N LEU A 122 -42.80 -13.35 -11.39
CA LEU A 122 -44.18 -12.92 -11.24
C LEU A 122 -44.93 -12.88 -12.58
N ALA A 123 -44.28 -12.34 -13.63
CA ALA A 123 -44.86 -12.23 -14.96
C ALA A 123 -45.03 -13.58 -15.68
N GLN A 124 -44.19 -14.58 -15.36
CA GLN A 124 -44.32 -15.94 -15.91
C GLN A 124 -45.51 -16.70 -15.30
N GLY A 125 -46.01 -16.26 -14.15
CA GLY A 125 -47.11 -16.93 -13.45
C GLY A 125 -46.68 -18.25 -12.79
N THR A 126 -47.67 -18.99 -12.32
CA THR A 126 -47.49 -20.32 -11.70
C THR A 126 -48.45 -21.32 -12.33
N GLU A 127 -48.04 -22.59 -12.40
CA GLU A 127 -48.90 -23.70 -12.85
C GLU A 127 -49.82 -24.22 -11.71
N GLY A 128 -49.62 -23.75 -10.48
CA GLY A 128 -50.37 -24.18 -9.30
C GLY A 128 -51.76 -23.56 -9.17
N THR A 129 -52.63 -24.21 -8.40
CA THR A 129 -54.03 -23.79 -8.17
C THR A 129 -54.18 -22.56 -7.27
N ASP A 130 -53.13 -22.15 -6.54
CA ASP A 130 -53.17 -21.00 -5.62
C ASP A 130 -52.30 -19.85 -6.13
N THR A 131 -52.72 -19.26 -7.24
CA THR A 131 -52.03 -18.12 -7.87
C THR A 131 -51.96 -16.91 -6.95
N ALA A 132 -53.01 -16.63 -6.18
CA ALA A 132 -53.08 -15.46 -5.31
C ALA A 132 -52.06 -15.51 -4.16
N ALA A 133 -51.93 -16.65 -3.48
CA ALA A 133 -50.92 -16.80 -2.43
C ALA A 133 -49.50 -16.73 -2.97
N TRP A 134 -49.26 -17.28 -4.17
CA TRP A 134 -47.97 -17.21 -4.84
C TRP A 134 -47.58 -15.78 -5.23
N GLU A 135 -48.51 -15.01 -5.82
CA GLU A 135 -48.27 -13.60 -6.16
C GLU A 135 -48.00 -12.76 -4.90
N ALA A 136 -48.77 -12.98 -3.83
CA ALA A 136 -48.56 -12.30 -2.55
C ALA A 136 -47.16 -12.59 -1.98
N SER A 137 -46.71 -13.84 -2.02
CA SER A 137 -45.37 -14.26 -1.59
C SER A 137 -44.26 -13.57 -2.40
N LEU A 138 -44.37 -13.53 -3.74
CA LEU A 138 -43.37 -12.86 -4.58
C LEU A 138 -43.35 -11.34 -4.36
N ASN A 139 -44.52 -10.71 -4.23
CA ASN A 139 -44.59 -9.28 -3.92
C ASN A 139 -43.96 -8.97 -2.57
N GLN A 140 -44.18 -9.82 -1.56
CA GLN A 140 -43.51 -9.70 -0.27
C GLN A 140 -41.99 -9.82 -0.39
N GLN A 141 -41.50 -10.78 -1.18
CA GLN A 141 -40.05 -10.96 -1.43
C GLN A 141 -39.44 -9.75 -2.16
N ILE A 142 -40.15 -9.16 -3.12
CA ILE A 142 -39.71 -7.94 -3.81
C ILE A 142 -39.58 -6.79 -2.81
N ALA A 143 -40.61 -6.58 -1.98
CA ALA A 143 -40.60 -5.53 -0.97
C ALA A 143 -39.46 -5.71 0.04
N SER A 144 -39.31 -6.90 0.61
CA SER A 144 -38.24 -7.17 1.59
C SER A 144 -36.84 -7.06 0.97
N THR A 145 -36.68 -7.48 -0.29
CA THR A 145 -35.41 -7.32 -1.01
C THR A 145 -35.08 -5.84 -1.20
N TYR A 146 -36.05 -5.04 -1.65
CA TYR A 146 -35.87 -3.62 -1.84
C TYR A 146 -35.51 -2.89 -0.54
N GLU A 147 -36.23 -3.16 0.55
CA GLU A 147 -35.99 -2.58 1.87
C GLU A 147 -34.58 -2.94 2.39
N GLY A 148 -34.21 -4.23 2.32
CA GLY A 148 -32.89 -4.69 2.78
C GLY A 148 -31.72 -4.00 2.08
N TYR A 149 -31.80 -3.80 0.76
CA TYR A 149 -30.78 -3.04 0.02
C TYR A 149 -30.83 -1.55 0.35
N THR A 150 -32.02 -0.96 0.50
CA THR A 150 -32.18 0.47 0.77
C THR A 150 -31.52 0.88 2.08
N ASP A 151 -31.73 0.11 3.15
CA ASP A 151 -31.13 0.40 4.45
C ASP A 151 -29.61 0.32 4.40
N ASN A 152 -29.07 -0.70 3.73
CA ASN A 152 -27.63 -0.87 3.58
C ASN A 152 -27.00 0.27 2.74
N LEU A 153 -27.62 0.62 1.61
CA LEU A 153 -27.17 1.70 0.74
C LEU A 153 -27.24 3.06 1.44
N LEU A 154 -28.26 3.31 2.26
CA LEU A 154 -28.36 4.55 3.05
C LEU A 154 -27.19 4.67 4.04
N ALA A 155 -26.90 3.60 4.77
CA ALA A 155 -25.77 3.56 5.71
C ALA A 155 -24.42 3.78 4.99
N GLN A 156 -24.21 3.13 3.83
CA GLN A 156 -22.99 3.31 3.05
C GLN A 156 -22.84 4.72 2.51
N ARG A 157 -23.92 5.34 2.00
CA ARG A 157 -23.89 6.73 1.52
C ARG A 157 -23.61 7.73 2.65
N ALA A 158 -24.13 7.49 3.85
CA ALA A 158 -23.80 8.31 5.02
C ALA A 158 -22.31 8.22 5.38
N ARG A 159 -21.75 7.00 5.35
CA ARG A 159 -20.31 6.78 5.54
C ARG A 159 -19.48 7.46 4.45
N LEU A 160 -19.88 7.36 3.19
CA LEU A 160 -19.24 8.05 2.06
C LEU A 160 -19.23 9.56 2.27
N GLY A 161 -20.34 10.14 2.71
CA GLY A 161 -20.43 11.56 3.06
C GLY A 161 -19.44 11.96 4.15
N THR A 162 -19.25 11.11 5.17
CA THR A 162 -18.29 11.35 6.25
C THR A 162 -16.84 11.31 5.74
N LEU A 163 -16.49 10.32 4.91
CA LEU A 163 -15.15 10.23 4.32
C LEU A 163 -14.83 11.43 3.42
N LYS A 164 -15.80 11.85 2.59
CA LYS A 164 -15.65 13.06 1.75
C LYS A 164 -15.45 14.31 2.60
N ALA A 165 -16.22 14.48 3.67
CA ALA A 165 -16.06 15.61 4.59
C ALA A 165 -14.67 15.60 5.26
N GLN A 166 -14.18 14.44 5.70
CA GLN A 166 -12.82 14.30 6.25
C GLN A 166 -11.75 14.68 5.22
N ARG A 167 -11.92 14.23 3.98
CA ARG A 167 -10.99 14.52 2.88
C ARG A 167 -10.91 16.00 2.54
N GLU A 168 -12.05 16.68 2.57
CA GLU A 168 -12.11 18.13 2.38
C GLU A 168 -11.51 18.90 3.56
N ALA A 169 -11.74 18.44 4.80
CA ALA A 169 -11.18 19.06 6.00
C ALA A 169 -9.65 19.01 5.98
N LEU A 170 -9.07 17.89 5.52
CA LEU A 170 -7.64 17.71 5.37
C LEU A 170 -7.00 18.71 4.38
N GLY A 171 -7.75 19.15 3.36
CA GLY A 171 -7.32 20.18 2.41
C GLY A 171 -7.46 21.62 2.93
N ARG A 172 -8.22 21.82 4.01
CA ARG A 172 -8.50 23.15 4.60
C ARG A 172 -7.64 23.47 5.81
N GLU A 173 -7.03 22.47 6.47
CA GLU A 173 -6.29 22.67 7.71
C GLU A 173 -4.89 23.24 7.42
N PRO A 174 -4.61 24.51 7.79
CA PRO A 174 -3.26 25.06 7.70
C PRO A 174 -2.33 24.26 8.63
N PRO A 175 -1.02 24.20 8.34
CA PRO A 175 -0.07 23.53 9.22
C PRO A 175 -0.21 24.13 10.62
N ARG A 176 -0.61 23.32 11.60
CA ARG A 176 -0.67 23.75 13.00
C ARG A 176 0.72 24.21 13.38
N SER A 177 0.89 25.52 13.54
CA SER A 177 2.09 26.09 14.12
C SER A 177 2.29 25.40 15.46
N GLY A 178 3.36 24.60 15.59
CA GLY A 178 3.67 23.87 16.81
C GLY A 178 3.73 24.80 18.03
N PRO A 179 3.64 24.26 19.26
CA PRO A 179 3.71 25.07 20.46
C PRO A 179 4.98 25.94 20.41
N ALA A 180 4.78 27.26 20.52
CA ALA A 180 5.89 28.18 20.69
C ALA A 180 6.64 27.82 21.99
N PRO A 181 7.98 27.75 21.96
CA PRO A 181 8.77 27.42 23.14
C PRO A 181 8.66 28.50 24.23
#